data_AF-A0A1I5IH05-F1
#
_entry.id   AF-A0A1I5IH05-F1
#
_cell.length_a   1.000
_cell.length_b   1.000
_cell.length_c   1.000
_cell.angle_alpha   90.00
_cell.angle_beta   90.00
_cell.angle_gamma   90.00
#
_symmetry.space_group_name_H-M   'P 1'
#
loop_
_entity.id
_entity.type
_entity.pdbx_description
1 polymer ?
#
loop_
_entity_poly.entity_id
_entity_poly.type
_entity_poly.pdbx_seq_one_letter_code
_entity_poly.pdbx_strand_id
1 'polypeptide(L)'
;MTPRISPRARPLAAALLCGALAFGALATSAQAAFNPPIRMSHGIEYMSGGIGSDEAKLMETVLPRWPASFEFAIKDHQGADFAADVHVTVRDGRGVALLDNVVAGGPFMVARLEPGSYQVEATLRGQTLKQPLQVVFGTPTKATFLWPAGTDMAAAGTRAVQ
;
A
#
# COMPACT_ATOMS: atom_id res chain seq x y z
N MET A 1 -66.28 48.92 5.92
CA MET A 1 -66.01 50.32 5.55
C MET A 1 -64.86 50.35 4.56
N THR A 2 -65.12 50.86 3.36
CA THR A 2 -64.19 51.10 2.24
C THR A 2 -63.04 52.05 2.62
N PRO A 3 -61.88 51.98 1.95
CA PRO A 3 -61.60 53.01 0.94
C PRO A 3 -60.83 52.48 -0.30
N ARG A 4 -61.27 52.89 -1.50
CA ARG A 4 -60.65 53.89 -2.42
C ARG A 4 -59.69 53.31 -3.45
N ILE A 5 -60.17 53.30 -4.68
CA ILE A 5 -59.39 53.28 -5.92
C ILE A 5 -58.83 54.68 -6.17
N SER A 6 -57.61 54.77 -6.72
CA SER A 6 -57.14 55.65 -7.83
C SER A 6 -55.67 56.10 -7.62
N PRO A 7 -54.95 56.63 -8.64
CA PRO A 7 -54.63 56.08 -9.97
C PRO A 7 -53.13 56.31 -10.34
N ARG A 8 -52.74 55.98 -11.59
CA ARG A 8 -51.50 56.38 -12.30
C ARG A 8 -50.24 55.58 -11.89
N ALA A 9 -49.29 55.25 -12.75
CA ALA A 9 -48.94 55.75 -14.07
C ALA A 9 -48.32 54.62 -14.93
N ARG A 10 -48.44 54.82 -16.24
CA ARG A 10 -47.79 54.12 -17.35
C ARG A 10 -46.25 54.34 -17.31
N PRO A 11 -45.47 53.92 -18.32
CA PRO A 11 -45.27 52.61 -18.95
C PRO A 11 -43.74 52.31 -19.07
N LEU A 12 -43.41 51.32 -19.91
CA LEU A 12 -42.14 51.14 -20.63
C LEU A 12 -41.01 50.34 -19.97
N ALA A 13 -40.76 49.21 -20.63
CA ALA A 13 -39.45 48.78 -21.11
C ALA A 13 -38.43 48.32 -20.06
N ALA A 14 -38.15 47.02 -20.07
CA ALA A 14 -37.00 46.50 -20.81
C ALA A 14 -37.03 44.98 -20.77
N ALA A 15 -37.05 44.36 -21.95
CA ALA A 15 -36.76 42.95 -22.09
C ALA A 15 -35.30 42.71 -21.67
N LEU A 16 -35.09 41.86 -20.68
CA LEU A 16 -33.77 41.29 -20.38
C LEU A 16 -33.82 39.80 -20.67
N LEU A 17 -33.07 39.47 -21.72
CA LEU A 17 -32.86 38.15 -22.28
C LEU A 17 -32.14 37.20 -21.31
N CYS A 18 -32.49 35.92 -21.43
CA CYS A 18 -31.63 34.75 -21.34
C CYS A 18 -30.55 34.70 -20.25
N GLY A 19 -30.80 33.88 -19.23
CA GLY A 19 -29.81 33.47 -18.25
C GLY A 19 -30.01 32.04 -17.76
N ALA A 20 -30.27 31.09 -18.66
CA ALA A 20 -30.23 29.67 -18.32
C ALA A 20 -28.78 29.15 -18.45
N LEU A 21 -27.96 29.41 -17.44
CA LEU A 21 -26.69 28.70 -17.28
C LEU A 21 -26.92 27.55 -16.30
N ALA A 22 -27.25 26.39 -16.88
CA ALA A 22 -27.20 25.12 -16.20
C ALA A 22 -25.76 24.92 -15.69
N PHE A 23 -25.57 25.01 -14.37
CA PHE A 23 -24.36 24.53 -13.72
C PHE A 23 -24.32 23.01 -13.89
N GLY A 24 -23.59 22.55 -14.90
CA GLY A 24 -23.22 21.14 -15.03
C GLY A 24 -22.37 20.76 -13.83
N ALA A 25 -22.97 20.01 -12.90
CA ALA A 25 -22.25 19.40 -11.81
C ALA A 25 -21.26 18.38 -12.41
N LEU A 26 -19.99 18.76 -12.48
CA LEU A 26 -18.90 17.82 -12.67
C LEU A 26 -18.85 16.94 -11.42
N ALA A 27 -19.56 15.81 -11.44
CA ALA A 27 -19.36 14.75 -10.49
C ALA A 27 -17.97 14.16 -10.76
N THR A 28 -16.95 14.69 -10.08
CA THR A 28 -15.65 14.01 -10.01
C THR A 28 -15.91 12.72 -9.22
N SER A 29 -15.85 11.57 -9.90
CA SER A 29 -15.80 10.30 -9.22
C SER A 29 -14.50 10.28 -8.43
N ALA A 30 -14.58 10.50 -7.12
CA ALA A 30 -13.49 10.23 -6.21
C ALA A 30 -13.22 8.71 -6.30
N GLN A 31 -12.33 8.32 -7.21
CA GLN A 31 -11.76 6.98 -7.21
C GLN A 31 -11.11 6.81 -5.85
N ALA A 32 -11.71 5.97 -5.00
CA ALA A 32 -11.13 5.63 -3.72
C ALA A 32 -9.74 5.05 -3.99
N ALA A 33 -8.70 5.84 -3.75
CA ALA A 33 -7.33 5.38 -3.88
C ALA A 33 -7.16 4.21 -2.92
N PHE A 34 -6.92 3.01 -3.47
CA PHE A 34 -6.67 1.85 -2.65
C PHE A 34 -5.38 2.09 -1.85
N ASN A 35 -5.49 2.12 -0.53
CA ASN A 35 -4.36 2.29 0.38
C ASN A 35 -4.24 1.04 1.25
N PRO A 36 -3.17 0.24 1.12
CA PRO A 36 -2.94 -0.91 1.97
C PRO A 36 -2.95 -0.47 3.45
N PRO A 37 -3.56 -1.25 4.36
CA PRO A 37 -3.65 -0.88 5.75
C PRO A 37 -2.28 -0.91 6.43
N ILE A 38 -1.99 0.11 7.25
CA ILE A 38 -0.87 0.07 8.20
C ILE A 38 -1.26 -0.85 9.36
N ARG A 39 -0.41 -1.83 9.65
CA ARG A 39 -0.53 -2.76 10.76
C ARG A 39 0.58 -2.50 11.78
N MET A 40 0.46 -3.08 12.97
CA MET A 40 1.43 -2.92 14.05
C MET A 40 1.79 -4.27 14.68
N SER A 41 3.05 -4.47 15.01
CA SER A 41 3.58 -5.61 15.76
C SER A 41 4.66 -5.12 16.71
N HIS A 42 4.56 -5.41 18.00
CA HIS A 42 5.50 -5.00 19.04
C HIS A 42 5.95 -3.52 18.94
N GLY A 43 5.03 -2.61 18.60
CA GLY A 43 5.33 -1.18 18.45
C GLY A 43 5.92 -0.77 17.10
N ILE A 44 6.18 -1.71 16.19
CA ILE A 44 6.62 -1.45 14.83
C ILE A 44 5.43 -1.40 13.89
N GLU A 45 5.25 -0.25 13.25
CA GLU A 45 4.32 -0.09 12.14
C GLU A 45 4.88 -0.77 10.89
N TYR A 46 4.02 -1.46 10.14
CA TYR A 46 4.37 -2.08 8.88
C TYR A 46 3.18 -2.09 7.91
N MET A 47 3.48 -2.18 6.62
CA MET A 47 2.48 -2.23 5.55
C MET A 47 2.97 -3.21 4.48
N SER A 48 2.05 -3.96 3.86
CA SER A 48 2.35 -4.86 2.74
C SER A 48 1.34 -4.68 1.61
N GLY A 49 1.79 -4.76 0.36
CA GLY A 49 0.92 -4.67 -0.81
C GLY A 49 1.67 -4.85 -2.13
N GLY A 50 0.99 -4.59 -3.24
CA GLY A 50 1.58 -4.60 -4.58
C GLY A 50 1.15 -5.77 -5.45
N ILE A 51 0.06 -6.47 -5.09
CA ILE A 51 -0.52 -7.51 -5.97
C ILE A 51 -1.25 -6.85 -7.13
N GLY A 52 -2.02 -5.80 -6.86
CA GLY A 52 -2.70 -5.01 -7.89
C GLY A 52 -1.77 -3.98 -8.54
N SER A 53 -2.05 -3.60 -9.79
CA SER A 53 -1.26 -2.56 -10.49
C SER A 53 -1.27 -1.21 -9.76
N ASP A 54 -2.40 -0.86 -9.16
CA ASP A 54 -2.57 0.41 -8.44
C ASP A 54 -1.88 0.38 -7.08
N GLU A 55 -1.92 -0.78 -6.40
CA GLU A 55 -1.13 -1.02 -5.20
C GLU A 55 0.37 -0.96 -5.49
N ALA A 56 0.83 -1.56 -6.60
CA ALA A 56 2.23 -1.56 -6.97
C ALA A 56 2.74 -0.13 -7.17
N LYS A 57 2.01 0.68 -7.94
CA LYS A 57 2.30 2.11 -8.12
C LYS A 57 2.31 2.88 -6.79
N LEU A 58 1.37 2.59 -5.90
CA LEU A 58 1.37 3.21 -4.57
C LEU A 58 2.62 2.78 -3.79
N MET A 59 2.96 1.50 -3.77
CA MET A 59 4.14 0.98 -3.08
C MET A 59 5.42 1.62 -3.60
N GLU A 60 5.56 1.87 -4.91
CA GLU A 60 6.69 2.62 -5.48
C GLU A 60 6.87 4.01 -4.84
N THR A 61 5.77 4.68 -4.50
CA THR A 61 5.81 5.99 -3.82
C THR A 61 6.04 5.88 -2.30
N VAL A 62 5.66 4.75 -1.70
CA VAL A 62 5.76 4.50 -0.25
C VAL A 62 7.15 4.00 0.13
N LEU A 63 7.71 3.06 -0.63
CA LEU A 63 9.02 2.43 -0.39
C LEU A 63 10.14 3.44 -0.01
N PRO A 64 10.39 4.54 -0.76
CA PRO A 64 11.47 5.47 -0.45
C PRO A 64 11.19 6.36 0.77
N ARG A 65 10.00 6.31 1.36
CA ARG A 65 9.61 7.15 2.51
C ARG A 65 9.67 6.41 3.84
N TRP A 66 9.96 5.10 3.80
CA TRP A 66 10.04 4.25 4.97
C TRP A 66 11.49 3.84 5.26
N PRO A 67 11.88 3.73 6.55
CA PRO A 67 13.26 3.37 6.91
C PRO A 67 13.71 2.01 6.36
N ALA A 68 12.79 1.02 6.36
CA ALA A 68 13.06 -0.32 5.88
C ALA A 68 12.00 -0.76 4.86
N SER A 69 12.47 -1.43 3.81
CA SER A 69 11.66 -2.04 2.75
C SER A 69 12.13 -3.45 2.42
N PHE A 70 11.18 -4.31 2.07
CA PHE A 70 11.39 -5.70 1.72
C PHE A 70 10.72 -5.99 0.39
N GLU A 71 11.45 -6.64 -0.51
CA GLU A 71 10.93 -7.13 -1.79
C GLU A 71 11.04 -8.65 -1.84
N PHE A 72 9.97 -9.31 -2.30
CA PHE A 72 9.84 -10.75 -2.33
C PHE A 72 9.61 -11.23 -3.75
N ALA A 73 10.45 -12.16 -4.21
CA ALA A 73 10.34 -12.73 -5.54
C ALA A 73 10.84 -14.18 -5.60
N ILE A 74 10.36 -14.95 -6.56
CA ILE A 74 10.82 -16.30 -6.89
C ILE A 74 11.54 -16.23 -8.22
N LYS A 75 12.74 -16.80 -8.33
CA LYS A 75 13.42 -16.92 -9.62
C LYS A 75 12.55 -17.75 -10.57
N ASP A 76 12.37 -17.30 -11.80
CA ASP A 76 11.69 -18.08 -12.84
C ASP A 76 12.66 -18.35 -14.02
N HIS A 77 12.16 -18.97 -15.09
CA HIS A 77 12.97 -19.26 -16.28
C HIS A 77 13.32 -18.03 -17.13
N GLN A 78 12.60 -16.92 -16.98
CA GLN A 78 12.72 -15.67 -17.73
C GLN A 78 13.34 -14.52 -16.91
N GLY A 79 13.53 -14.70 -15.59
CA GLY A 79 13.85 -13.66 -14.62
C GLY A 79 13.38 -14.01 -13.20
N ALA A 80 12.46 -13.22 -12.66
CA ALA A 80 11.88 -13.43 -11.34
C ALA A 80 10.40 -13.02 -11.33
N ASP A 81 9.58 -13.78 -10.61
CA ASP A 81 8.16 -13.51 -10.39
C ASP A 81 7.93 -13.00 -8.97
N PHE A 82 6.96 -12.12 -8.79
CA PHE A 82 6.65 -11.51 -7.50
C PHE A 82 6.00 -12.52 -6.55
N ALA A 83 6.43 -12.51 -5.29
CA ALA A 83 5.93 -13.45 -4.28
C ALA A 83 4.97 -12.77 -3.29
N ALA A 84 3.98 -13.51 -2.82
CA ALA A 84 3.07 -13.11 -1.75
C ALA A 84 2.96 -14.22 -0.69
N ASP A 85 2.20 -13.98 0.38
CA ASP A 85 2.05 -14.87 1.53
C ASP A 85 3.38 -15.22 2.21
N VAL A 86 4.29 -14.24 2.26
CA VAL A 86 5.60 -14.40 2.90
C VAL A 86 5.46 -14.12 4.39
N HIS A 87 5.89 -15.07 5.22
CA HIS A 87 5.99 -14.88 6.66
C HIS A 87 7.31 -14.18 7.00
N VAL A 88 7.22 -13.02 7.64
CA VAL A 88 8.36 -12.16 7.94
C VAL A 88 8.56 -12.05 9.46
N THR A 89 9.78 -12.30 9.89
CA THR A 89 10.26 -12.02 11.25
C THR A 89 11.45 -11.08 11.19
N VAL A 90 11.43 -10.00 11.96
CA VAL A 90 12.56 -9.06 12.07
C VAL A 90 13.03 -9.05 13.50
N ARG A 91 14.32 -9.36 13.70
CA ARG A 91 14.97 -9.35 15.01
C ARG A 91 15.97 -8.21 15.11
N ASP A 92 16.01 -7.54 16.25
CA ASP A 92 17.07 -6.56 16.54
C ASP A 92 18.42 -7.24 16.80
N GLY A 93 19.49 -6.45 16.97
CA GLY A 93 20.83 -6.95 17.29
C GLY A 93 20.94 -7.73 18.61
N ARG A 94 19.91 -7.73 19.46
CA ARG A 94 19.82 -8.51 20.70
C ARG A 94 18.99 -9.79 20.52
N GLY A 95 18.46 -10.04 19.32
CA GLY A 95 17.63 -11.20 19.00
C GLY A 95 16.14 -11.03 19.30
N VAL A 96 15.71 -9.85 19.78
CA VAL A 96 14.31 -9.56 20.10
C VAL A 96 13.51 -9.44 18.82
N ALA A 97 12.45 -10.23 18.68
CA ALA A 97 11.54 -10.14 17.54
C ALA A 97 10.68 -8.87 17.66
N LEU A 98 10.83 -7.96 16.70
CA LEU A 98 10.03 -6.72 16.62
C LEU A 98 8.86 -6.91 15.65
N LEU A 99 9.13 -7.51 14.49
CA LEU A 99 8.09 -8.14 13.68
C LEU A 99 8.16 -9.63 13.93
N ASP A 100 7.08 -10.24 14.39
CA ASP A 100 7.04 -11.66 14.72
C ASP A 100 6.03 -12.39 13.84
N ASN A 101 6.56 -13.18 12.90
CA ASN A 101 5.80 -14.01 11.97
C ASN A 101 4.62 -13.29 11.29
N VAL A 102 4.81 -12.02 10.91
CA VAL A 102 3.77 -11.23 10.22
C VAL A 102 3.68 -11.63 8.75
N VAL A 103 2.49 -11.58 8.17
CA VAL A 103 2.28 -11.97 6.76
C VAL A 103 2.40 -10.75 5.86
N ALA A 104 3.28 -10.83 4.85
CA ALA A 104 3.29 -9.94 3.71
C ALA A 104 2.37 -10.51 2.62
N GLY A 105 1.22 -9.88 2.44
CA GLY A 105 0.21 -10.31 1.46
C GLY A 105 0.53 -9.92 0.01
N GLY A 106 1.73 -9.42 -0.28
CA GLY A 106 2.16 -8.98 -1.60
C GLY A 106 3.68 -8.86 -1.68
N PRO A 107 4.24 -8.54 -2.86
CA PRO A 107 5.69 -8.55 -3.09
C PRO A 107 6.46 -7.47 -2.36
N PHE A 108 5.78 -6.43 -1.88
CA PHE A 108 6.41 -5.34 -1.17
C PHE A 108 5.90 -5.24 0.25
N MET A 109 6.83 -5.02 1.17
CA MET A 109 6.52 -4.70 2.56
C MET A 109 7.44 -3.58 3.06
N VAL A 110 6.93 -2.70 3.90
CA VAL A 110 7.70 -1.64 4.57
C VAL A 110 7.52 -1.72 6.07
N ALA A 111 8.53 -1.27 6.83
CA ALA A 111 8.50 -1.25 8.29
C ALA A 111 9.18 0.01 8.86
N ARG A 112 8.60 0.58 9.92
CA ARG A 112 9.20 1.69 10.68
C ARG A 112 10.18 1.14 11.72
N LEU A 113 11.35 0.72 11.24
CA LEU A 113 12.45 0.35 12.12
C LEU A 113 13.26 1.59 12.48
N GLU A 114 13.63 1.69 13.74
CA GLU A 114 14.59 2.69 14.20
C GLU A 114 15.99 2.42 13.60
N PRO A 115 16.91 3.39 13.62
CA PRO A 115 18.29 3.15 13.21
C PRO A 115 18.93 2.02 14.05
N GLY A 116 19.50 1.02 13.38
CA GLY A 116 20.03 -0.15 14.05
C GLY A 116 20.37 -1.31 13.11
N SER A 117 20.93 -2.37 13.69
CA SER A 117 21.24 -3.62 13.00
C SER A 117 20.13 -4.64 13.25
N TYR A 118 19.69 -5.30 12.19
CA TYR A 118 18.59 -6.25 12.21
C TYR A 118 18.93 -7.52 11.43
N GLN A 119 18.26 -8.61 11.81
CA GLN A 119 18.17 -9.82 11.02
C GLN A 119 16.73 -9.97 10.51
N VAL A 120 16.54 -10.10 9.20
CA VAL A 120 15.23 -10.32 8.58
C VAL A 120 15.15 -11.77 8.13
N GLU A 121 14.11 -12.47 8.57
CA GLU A 121 13.78 -13.83 8.18
C GLU A 121 12.50 -13.79 7.36
N ALA A 122 12.59 -14.17 6.08
CA ALA A 122 11.45 -14.25 5.18
C ALA A 122 11.23 -15.72 4.83
N THR A 123 10.02 -16.22 5.08
CA THR A 123 9.65 -17.62 4.84
C THR A 123 8.53 -17.69 3.83
N LEU A 124 8.80 -18.36 2.72
CA LEU A 124 7.81 -18.65 1.68
C LEU A 124 7.71 -20.16 1.52
N ARG A 125 6.50 -20.71 1.67
CA ARG A 125 6.24 -22.15 1.43
C ARG A 125 7.21 -23.08 2.20
N GLY A 126 7.55 -22.70 3.43
CA GLY A 126 8.45 -23.45 4.31
C GLY A 126 9.95 -23.24 4.05
N GLN A 127 10.32 -22.47 3.03
CA GLN A 127 11.71 -22.09 2.77
C GLN A 127 12.02 -20.71 3.34
N THR A 128 12.94 -20.65 4.29
CA THR A 128 13.36 -19.40 4.95
C THR A 128 14.66 -18.87 4.35
N LEU A 129 14.64 -17.61 3.94
CA LEU A 129 15.82 -16.82 3.62
C LEU A 129 16.10 -15.83 4.76
N LYS A 130 17.38 -15.61 5.05
CA LYS A 130 17.83 -14.70 6.11
C LYS A 130 18.72 -13.62 5.50
N GLN A 131 18.46 -12.35 5.81
CA GLN A 131 19.29 -11.22 5.36
C GLN A 131 19.52 -10.20 6.46
N PRO A 132 20.80 -9.83 6.72
CA PRO A 132 21.09 -8.71 7.59
C PRO A 132 20.58 -7.40 6.98
N LEU A 133 20.05 -6.52 7.81
CA LEU A 133 19.60 -5.19 7.40
C LEU A 133 20.19 -4.15 8.36
N GLN A 134 20.85 -3.15 7.81
CA GLN A 134 21.35 -2.00 8.58
C GLN A 134 20.50 -0.78 8.25
N VAL A 135 19.68 -0.34 9.20
CA VAL A 135 18.87 0.87 9.05
C VAL A 135 19.67 2.07 9.54
N VAL A 136 19.79 3.08 8.68
CA VAL A 136 20.51 4.33 8.97
C VAL A 136 19.51 5.49 8.95
N PHE A 137 19.67 6.42 9.89
CA PHE A 137 18.79 7.59 9.98
C PHE A 137 18.73 8.36 8.64
N GLY A 138 17.51 8.66 8.19
CA GLY A 138 17.27 9.43 6.96
C GLY A 138 17.58 8.70 5.65
N THR A 139 18.04 7.44 5.69
CA THR A 139 18.36 6.65 4.49
C THR A 139 17.44 5.42 4.39
N PRO A 140 16.52 5.37 3.41
CA PRO A 140 15.73 4.18 3.15
C PRO A 140 16.64 2.99 2.83
N THR A 141 16.42 1.87 3.49
CA THR A 141 17.19 0.64 3.28
C THR A 141 16.28 -0.46 2.74
N LYS A 142 16.80 -1.26 1.81
CA LYS A 142 16.05 -2.32 1.13
C LYS A 142 16.75 -3.68 1.33
N ALA A 143 15.94 -4.71 1.58
CA ALA A 143 16.35 -6.11 1.48
C ALA A 143 15.48 -6.84 0.45
N THR A 144 16.10 -7.68 -0.39
CA THR A 144 15.43 -8.41 -1.47
C THR A 144 15.60 -9.90 -1.27
N PHE A 145 14.50 -10.62 -1.15
CA PHE A 145 14.46 -12.05 -0.96
C PHE A 145 14.06 -12.73 -2.27
N LEU A 146 15.03 -13.39 -2.90
CA LEU A 146 14.85 -14.14 -4.13
C LEU A 146 14.95 -15.63 -3.85
N TRP A 147 13.83 -16.33 -3.84
CA TRP A 147 13.80 -17.79 -3.70
C TRP A 147 14.19 -18.48 -5.01
N PRO A 148 14.71 -19.73 -4.96
CA PRO A 148 14.99 -20.50 -6.16
C PRO A 148 13.70 -20.87 -6.90
N ALA A 149 13.84 -21.18 -8.20
CA ALA A 149 12.73 -21.59 -9.05
C ALA A 149 12.01 -22.83 -8.50
N GLY A 150 10.68 -22.83 -8.61
CA GLY A 150 9.82 -23.90 -8.12
C GLY A 150 9.50 -23.83 -6.62
N THR A 151 9.87 -22.77 -5.91
CA THR A 151 9.54 -22.61 -4.47
C THR A 151 8.03 -22.48 -4.22
N ASP A 152 7.31 -21.88 -5.16
CA ASP A 152 5.85 -21.85 -5.21
C ASP A 152 5.24 -23.26 -5.33
N MET A 153 5.87 -24.15 -6.11
CA MET A 153 5.40 -25.52 -6.35
C MET A 153 5.87 -26.52 -5.29
N ALA A 154 7.03 -26.32 -4.67
CA ALA A 154 7.72 -27.31 -3.83
C ALA A 154 6.96 -27.69 -2.54
N ALA A 155 6.11 -26.82 -1.99
CA ALA A 155 5.33 -27.15 -0.79
C ALA A 155 4.13 -28.08 -1.05
N ALA A 156 3.71 -28.27 -2.32
CA ALA A 156 2.63 -29.20 -2.66
C ALA A 156 3.06 -30.68 -2.57
N GLY A 157 4.36 -30.98 -2.60
CA GLY A 157 4.88 -32.35 -2.62
C GLY A 157 5.05 -33.02 -1.25
N THR A 158 5.11 -32.26 -0.16
CA THR A 158 5.55 -32.79 1.16
C THR A 158 4.40 -33.29 2.05
N ARG A 159 3.16 -33.36 1.55
CA ARG A 159 1.99 -33.82 2.34
C ARG A 159 1.51 -35.23 2.05
N ALA A 160 2.23 -35.98 1.20
CA ALA A 160 1.86 -37.33 0.79
C ALA A 160 2.91 -38.36 1.22
N VAL A 161 3.29 -38.41 2.50
CA VAL A 161 3.86 -39.59 3.17
C VAL A 161 3.98 -39.32 4.68
N GLN A 162 2.92 -39.54 5.44
CA GLN A 162 3.05 -40.01 6.83
C GLN A 162 1.75 -40.64 7.33
#